data_AF-A0A849TLL3-F1
#
_entry.id   AF-A0A849TLL3-F1
#
_cell.length_a   1.000
_cell.length_b   1.000
_cell.length_c   1.000
_cell.angle_alpha   90.00
_cell.angle_beta   90.00
_cell.angle_gamma   90.00
#
_symmetry.space_group_name_H-M   'P 1'
#
loop_
_entity.id
_entity.type
_entity.pdbx_description
1 polymer ?
#
loop_
_entity_poly.entity_id
_entity_poly.type
_entity_poly.pdbx_seq_one_letter_code
_entity_poly.pdbx_strand_id
1 'polypeptide(L)'
;MGKSSLVKAAHATVRRKTKKKLDKDDVKLVEIHREDIATLPRCLHLMADAGIKHGHRFIVFCDDLSFDKDDTSYKSLKAVLDGGIEGRPENVVFYATSNRRHLMPRDMMENERSTAINPSEAVEEKVSLSDRFGLWLGFHNVSQDQYLDMIKGYVKHHGLKIDDDALHAEAIEWSMTRGGRSGRVAWQYIQDLAGRLGVKLKAE
;
A
#
# COMPACT_ATOMS: atom_id res chain seq x y z
N MET A 1 6.21 6.33 4.73
CA MET A 1 4.76 6.65 4.74
C MET A 1 3.99 5.37 4.98
N GLY A 2 3.04 5.34 5.92
CA GLY A 2 2.30 4.12 6.31
C GLY A 2 1.28 3.65 5.27
N LYS A 3 1.67 3.55 3.99
CA LYS A 3 0.78 3.20 2.87
C LYS A 3 0.23 1.78 3.02
N SER A 4 1.12 0.79 3.19
CA SER A 4 0.75 -0.61 3.43
C SER A 4 0.03 -0.77 4.77
N SER A 5 0.42 0.00 5.80
CA SER A 5 -0.29 0.04 7.09
C SER A 5 -1.74 0.53 6.94
N LEU A 6 -1.99 1.54 6.09
CA LEU A 6 -3.35 2.02 5.81
C LEU A 6 -4.21 0.93 5.17
N VAL A 7 -3.65 0.16 4.21
CA VAL A 7 -4.35 -0.97 3.57
C VAL A 7 -4.73 -2.02 4.61
N LYS A 8 -3.78 -2.43 5.46
CA LYS A 8 -4.02 -3.39 6.54
C LYS A 8 -5.07 -2.88 7.54
N ALA A 9 -4.99 -1.61 7.93
CA ALA A 9 -5.96 -1.00 8.84
C ALA A 9 -7.37 -0.88 8.23
N ALA A 10 -7.47 -0.54 6.94
CA ALA A 10 -8.72 -0.48 6.20
C ALA A 10 -9.37 -1.88 6.11
N HIS A 11 -8.60 -2.89 5.72
CA HIS A 11 -9.02 -4.29 5.68
C HIS A 11 -9.53 -4.76 7.05
N ALA A 12 -8.75 -4.57 8.12
CA ALA A 12 -9.13 -4.94 9.48
C ALA A 12 -10.40 -4.21 9.94
N THR A 13 -10.57 -2.94 9.55
CA THR A 13 -11.77 -2.14 9.87
C THR A 13 -13.01 -2.67 9.16
N VAL A 14 -12.91 -2.97 7.86
CA VAL A 14 -14.00 -3.57 7.09
C VAL A 14 -14.39 -4.91 7.71
N ARG A 15 -13.41 -5.78 7.96
CA ARG A 15 -13.63 -7.09 8.56
C ARG A 15 -14.33 -6.99 9.93
N ARG A 16 -13.92 -6.07 10.80
CA ARG A 16 -14.60 -5.84 12.09
C ARG A 16 -16.06 -5.39 11.92
N LYS A 17 -16.36 -4.57 10.92
CA LYS A 17 -17.72 -4.08 10.64
C LYS A 17 -18.61 -5.15 9.99
N THR A 18 -18.05 -6.02 9.16
CA THR A 18 -18.80 -7.06 8.43
C THR A 18 -18.95 -8.37 9.22
N LYS A 19 -18.04 -8.67 10.15
CA LYS A 19 -18.07 -9.90 10.98
C LYS A 19 -19.38 -10.10 11.78
N LYS A 20 -20.16 -9.04 12.02
CA LYS A 20 -21.47 -9.13 12.68
C LYS A 20 -22.61 -9.58 11.75
N LYS A 21 -22.39 -9.67 10.43
CA LYS A 21 -23.46 -9.87 9.45
C LYS A 21 -23.54 -11.27 8.82
N LEU A 22 -22.44 -12.00 8.58
CA LEU A 22 -22.44 -13.41 8.12
C LEU A 22 -21.00 -13.99 8.11
N ASP A 23 -20.82 -15.29 8.35
CA ASP A 23 -19.54 -16.01 8.18
C ASP A 23 -19.00 -16.00 6.74
N LYS A 24 -19.85 -15.66 5.76
CA LYS A 24 -19.53 -15.63 4.33
C LYS A 24 -18.95 -14.31 3.84
N ASP A 25 -18.96 -13.25 4.67
CA ASP A 25 -18.50 -11.89 4.31
C ASP A 25 -17.07 -11.57 4.83
N ASP A 26 -16.25 -12.61 5.08
CA ASP A 26 -14.84 -12.41 5.43
C ASP A 26 -14.06 -11.96 4.18
N VAL A 27 -13.75 -10.66 4.15
CA VAL A 27 -12.91 -10.07 3.10
C VAL A 27 -11.49 -10.57 3.31
N LYS A 28 -10.92 -11.23 2.30
CA LYS A 28 -9.55 -11.73 2.31
C LYS A 28 -8.60 -10.68 1.74
N LEU A 29 -7.42 -10.53 2.34
CA LEU A 29 -6.35 -9.69 1.81
C LEU A 29 -5.30 -10.61 1.19
N VAL A 30 -5.02 -10.43 -0.10
CA VAL A 30 -4.04 -11.20 -0.86
C VAL A 30 -2.97 -10.25 -1.35
N GLU A 31 -1.76 -10.39 -0.81
CA GLU A 31 -0.60 -9.63 -1.27
C GLU A 31 0.02 -10.32 -2.47
N ILE A 32 0.34 -9.55 -3.51
CA ILE A 32 1.11 -10.00 -4.67
C ILE A 32 2.35 -9.12 -4.81
N HIS A 33 3.45 -9.73 -5.23
CA HIS A 33 4.63 -8.99 -5.61
C HIS A 33 4.53 -8.51 -7.05
N ARG A 34 5.27 -7.45 -7.38
CA ARG A 34 5.31 -6.88 -8.73
C ARG A 34 5.75 -7.93 -9.76
N GLU A 35 6.73 -8.75 -9.38
CA GLU A 35 7.30 -9.81 -10.22
C GLU A 35 6.27 -10.90 -10.57
N ASP A 36 5.23 -11.06 -9.75
CA ASP A 36 4.18 -12.06 -9.91
C ASP A 36 2.97 -11.55 -10.71
N ILE A 37 2.98 -10.29 -11.17
CA ILE A 37 1.86 -9.69 -11.92
C ILE A 37 1.48 -10.50 -13.16
N ALA A 38 2.44 -11.17 -13.80
CA ALA A 38 2.16 -12.05 -14.94
C ALA A 38 1.24 -13.24 -14.58
N THR A 39 1.22 -13.65 -13.31
CA THR A 39 0.36 -14.73 -12.80
C THR A 39 -1.03 -14.25 -12.37
N LEU A 40 -1.24 -12.93 -12.31
CA LEU A 40 -2.47 -12.32 -11.81
C LEU A 40 -3.74 -12.81 -12.51
N PRO A 41 -3.80 -13.00 -13.84
CA PRO A 41 -5.01 -13.52 -14.50
C PRO A 41 -5.46 -14.88 -13.94
N ARG A 42 -4.51 -15.79 -13.75
CA ARG A 42 -4.79 -17.10 -13.14
C ARG A 42 -5.27 -16.97 -11.69
N CYS A 43 -4.67 -16.08 -10.91
CA CYS A 43 -5.09 -15.81 -9.54
C CYS A 43 -6.52 -15.26 -9.47
N LEU A 44 -6.88 -14.33 -10.38
CA LEU A 44 -8.22 -13.76 -10.45
C LEU A 44 -9.27 -14.81 -10.82
N HIS A 45 -8.96 -15.74 -11.73
CA HIS A 45 -9.85 -16.85 -12.05
C HIS A 45 -10.17 -17.70 -10.82
N LEU A 46 -9.15 -18.05 -10.01
CA LEU A 46 -9.36 -18.79 -8.76
C LEU A 46 -10.18 -18.00 -7.73
N MET A 47 -9.98 -16.69 -7.66
CA MET A 47 -10.74 -15.81 -6.75
C MET A 47 -12.20 -15.65 -7.20
N ALA A 48 -12.46 -15.57 -8.51
CA ALA A 48 -13.81 -15.55 -9.07
C ALA A 48 -14.56 -16.83 -8.70
N ASP A 49 -13.94 -17.98 -8.92
CA ASP A 49 -14.45 -19.29 -8.56
C ASP A 49 -14.77 -19.41 -7.06
N ALA A 50 -13.86 -18.93 -6.21
CA ALA A 50 -14.08 -18.89 -4.76
C ALA A 50 -15.21 -17.94 -4.36
N GLY A 51 -15.39 -16.83 -5.08
CA GLY A 51 -16.53 -15.93 -4.94
C GLY A 51 -17.85 -16.62 -5.22
N ILE A 52 -17.94 -17.34 -6.34
CA ILE A 52 -19.14 -18.06 -6.75
C ILE A 52 -19.45 -19.21 -5.79
N LYS A 53 -18.45 -20.04 -5.47
CA LYS A 53 -18.63 -21.27 -4.66
C LYS A 53 -18.82 -20.98 -3.17
N HIS A 54 -18.15 -19.97 -2.64
CA HIS A 54 -18.05 -19.74 -1.19
C HIS A 54 -18.47 -18.34 -0.73
N GLY A 55 -18.78 -17.42 -1.65
CA GLY A 55 -19.13 -16.03 -1.33
C GLY A 55 -17.93 -15.16 -0.93
N HIS A 56 -16.70 -15.63 -1.16
CA HIS A 56 -15.50 -14.91 -0.73
C HIS A 56 -15.27 -13.61 -1.51
N ARG A 57 -14.83 -12.58 -0.79
CA ARG A 57 -14.45 -11.27 -1.35
C ARG A 57 -12.97 -11.02 -1.10
N PHE A 58 -12.30 -10.38 -2.04
CA PHE A 58 -10.84 -10.22 -2.00
C PHE A 58 -10.42 -8.77 -2.22
N ILE A 59 -9.43 -8.35 -1.44
CA ILE A 59 -8.56 -7.22 -1.76
C ILE A 59 -7.26 -7.84 -2.27
N VAL A 60 -6.95 -7.63 -3.54
CA VAL A 60 -5.61 -7.91 -4.09
C VAL A 60 -4.78 -6.66 -3.88
N PHE A 61 -3.63 -6.82 -3.23
CA PHE A 61 -2.75 -5.73 -2.83
C PHE A 61 -1.36 -5.92 -3.43
N CYS A 62 -0.87 -4.93 -4.17
CA CYS A 62 0.51 -4.87 -4.63
C CYS A 62 1.25 -3.74 -3.90
N ASP A 63 2.26 -4.08 -3.10
CA ASP A 63 3.09 -3.06 -2.46
C ASP A 63 4.17 -2.53 -3.41
N ASP A 64 4.48 -1.24 -3.29
CA ASP A 64 5.48 -0.49 -4.07
C ASP A 64 5.45 -0.75 -5.59
N LEU A 65 4.26 -0.71 -6.17
CA LEU A 65 4.05 -0.85 -7.59
C LEU A 65 4.69 0.34 -8.33
N SER A 66 5.76 0.05 -9.04
CA SER A 66 6.37 0.93 -10.03
C SER A 66 7.05 0.07 -11.09
N PHE A 67 7.05 0.54 -12.33
CA PHE A 67 7.62 -0.19 -13.45
C PHE A 67 8.81 0.60 -14.01
N ASP A 68 9.81 -0.13 -14.49
CA ASP A 68 10.96 0.44 -15.20
C ASP A 68 10.85 0.19 -16.71
N LYS A 69 11.84 0.66 -17.48
CA LYS A 69 11.81 0.70 -18.97
C LYS A 69 11.51 -0.63 -19.62
N ASP A 70 12.12 -1.69 -19.10
CA ASP A 70 12.10 -3.01 -19.71
C ASP A 70 11.05 -3.94 -19.08
N ASP A 71 10.24 -3.42 -18.17
CA ASP A 71 9.24 -4.22 -17.48
C ASP A 71 8.00 -4.40 -18.37
N THR A 72 7.75 -5.62 -18.82
CA THR A 72 6.57 -5.96 -19.62
C THR A 72 5.32 -6.28 -18.78
N SER A 73 5.47 -6.43 -17.46
CA SER A 73 4.39 -6.86 -16.57
C SER A 73 3.24 -5.85 -16.46
N TYR A 74 3.49 -4.56 -16.76
CA TYR A 74 2.44 -3.52 -16.75
C TYR A 74 1.32 -3.83 -17.76
N LYS A 75 1.62 -4.52 -18.88
CA LYS A 75 0.61 -4.90 -19.88
C LYS A 75 -0.40 -5.89 -19.31
N SER A 76 0.08 -6.86 -18.54
CA SER A 76 -0.78 -7.83 -17.84
C SER A 76 -1.68 -7.13 -16.82
N LEU A 77 -1.13 -6.19 -16.05
CA LEU A 77 -1.92 -5.41 -15.10
C LEU A 77 -2.95 -4.51 -15.81
N LYS A 78 -2.57 -3.87 -16.92
CA LYS A 78 -3.47 -3.04 -17.72
C LYS A 78 -4.65 -3.85 -18.23
N ALA A 79 -4.41 -5.02 -18.82
CA ALA A 79 -5.48 -5.88 -19.33
C ALA A 79 -6.49 -6.28 -18.24
N VAL A 80 -5.99 -6.54 -17.02
CA VAL A 80 -6.84 -6.83 -15.85
C VAL A 80 -7.69 -5.63 -15.43
N LEU A 81 -7.11 -4.42 -15.41
CA LEU A 81 -7.78 -3.21 -14.98
C LEU A 81 -8.73 -2.61 -16.04
N ASP A 82 -8.42 -2.80 -17.33
CA ASP A 82 -9.20 -2.30 -18.47
C ASP A 82 -10.52 -3.06 -18.68
N GLY A 83 -10.69 -4.21 -18.03
CA GLY A 83 -11.94 -4.98 -18.14
C GLY A 83 -12.12 -5.63 -19.51
N GLY A 84 -11.03 -6.17 -20.10
CA GLY A 84 -11.13 -7.06 -21.27
C GLY A 84 -11.99 -8.30 -21.01
N ILE A 85 -12.04 -9.25 -21.94
CA ILE A 85 -12.94 -10.42 -21.89
C ILE A 85 -12.94 -11.15 -20.53
N GLU A 86 -11.78 -11.24 -19.85
CA GLU A 86 -11.69 -11.86 -18.52
C GLU A 86 -11.83 -10.86 -17.36
N GLY A 87 -11.36 -9.61 -17.54
CA GLY A 87 -11.51 -8.50 -16.60
C GLY A 87 -11.15 -8.76 -15.13
N ARG A 88 -11.48 -7.80 -14.26
CA ARG A 88 -11.43 -7.99 -12.81
C ARG A 88 -12.78 -8.53 -12.32
N PRO A 89 -12.83 -9.66 -11.59
CA PRO A 89 -14.06 -10.20 -11.03
C PRO A 89 -14.75 -9.23 -10.07
N GLU A 90 -16.08 -9.26 -10.00
CA GLU A 90 -16.87 -8.35 -9.14
C GLU A 90 -16.55 -8.49 -7.64
N ASN A 91 -16.15 -9.69 -7.21
CA ASN A 91 -15.78 -9.99 -5.83
C ASN A 91 -14.33 -9.62 -5.47
N VAL A 92 -13.58 -9.00 -6.40
CA VAL A 92 -12.18 -8.62 -6.22
C VAL A 92 -12.01 -7.11 -6.38
N VAL A 93 -11.29 -6.46 -5.47
CA VAL A 93 -10.81 -5.07 -5.63
C VAL A 93 -9.29 -5.03 -5.60
N PHE A 94 -8.67 -4.15 -6.39
CA PHE A 94 -7.22 -4.05 -6.51
C PHE A 94 -6.68 -2.78 -5.85
N TYR A 95 -5.74 -2.93 -4.92
CA TYR A 95 -5.03 -1.85 -4.25
C TYR A 95 -3.55 -1.89 -4.64
N ALA A 96 -2.96 -0.72 -4.83
CA ALA A 96 -1.53 -0.59 -5.01
C ALA A 96 -0.99 0.54 -4.13
N THR A 97 0.23 0.40 -3.61
CA THR A 97 1.01 1.56 -3.18
C THR A 97 2.05 1.88 -4.25
N SER A 98 2.47 3.14 -4.33
CA SER A 98 3.61 3.52 -5.16
C SER A 98 4.37 4.65 -4.49
N ASN A 99 5.70 4.61 -4.53
CA ASN A 99 6.55 5.72 -4.13
C ASN A 99 6.73 6.78 -5.23
N ARG A 100 6.25 6.49 -6.45
CA ARG A 100 6.23 7.43 -7.57
C ARG A 100 4.83 8.03 -7.73
N ARG A 101 4.75 9.28 -8.22
CA ARG A 101 3.46 9.93 -8.52
C ARG A 101 2.70 9.23 -9.65
N HIS A 102 3.43 8.63 -10.59
CA HIS A 102 2.91 7.79 -11.66
C HIS A 102 3.58 6.43 -11.55
N LEU A 103 2.87 5.36 -11.92
CA LEU A 103 3.43 4.00 -11.88
C LEU A 103 4.59 3.81 -12.88
N MET A 104 4.69 4.69 -13.88
CA MET A 104 5.77 4.75 -14.87
C MET A 104 6.59 6.05 -14.71
N PRO A 105 7.93 6.03 -14.85
CA PRO A 105 8.76 7.24 -14.83
C PRO A 105 8.51 8.18 -16.02
N ARG A 106 8.66 9.50 -15.79
CA ARG A 106 8.45 10.54 -16.82
C ARG A 106 9.42 10.44 -18.00
N ASP A 107 10.68 10.09 -17.76
CA ASP A 107 11.68 9.95 -18.83
C ASP A 107 11.36 8.79 -19.79
N MET A 108 10.53 7.82 -19.39
CA MET A 108 9.96 6.84 -20.31
C MET A 108 8.89 7.42 -21.21
N MET A 109 8.07 8.30 -20.66
CA MET A 109 7.04 9.02 -21.40
C MET A 109 7.69 10.00 -22.40
N GLU A 110 8.86 10.57 -22.05
CA GLU A 110 9.57 11.50 -22.93
C GLU A 110 10.45 10.80 -23.98
N ASN A 111 11.14 9.71 -23.65
CA ASN A 111 11.99 9.00 -24.65
C ASN A 111 11.19 8.36 -25.80
N GLU A 112 10.00 7.81 -25.53
CA GLU A 112 9.15 7.28 -26.61
C GLU A 112 8.57 8.38 -27.49
N ARG A 113 8.41 9.62 -26.98
CA ARG A 113 8.03 10.75 -27.85
C ARG A 113 9.05 11.01 -28.95
N SER A 114 10.30 10.65 -28.72
CA SER A 114 11.39 10.90 -29.67
C SER A 114 11.61 9.76 -30.67
N THR A 115 11.12 8.55 -30.38
CA THR A 115 11.38 7.35 -31.21
C THR A 115 10.12 6.70 -31.80
N ALA A 116 8.93 7.02 -31.29
CA ALA A 116 7.67 6.49 -31.81
C ALA A 116 7.18 7.28 -33.03
N ILE A 117 6.62 6.58 -34.02
CA ILE A 117 5.98 7.21 -35.19
C ILE A 117 4.79 8.09 -34.74
N ASN A 118 4.08 7.69 -33.66
CA ASN A 118 3.06 8.47 -32.96
C ASN A 118 3.41 8.65 -31.47
N PRO A 119 4.16 9.72 -31.12
CA PRO A 119 4.57 10.08 -29.77
C PRO A 119 3.45 10.19 -28.72
N SER A 120 2.28 10.64 -29.15
CA SER A 120 1.11 10.89 -28.31
C SER A 120 0.45 9.59 -27.86
N GLU A 121 0.33 8.59 -28.74
CA GLU A 121 -0.36 7.31 -28.45
C GLU A 121 0.42 6.48 -27.41
N ALA A 122 1.75 6.39 -27.51
CA ALA A 122 2.58 5.62 -26.57
C ALA A 122 2.57 6.20 -25.14
N VAL A 123 2.49 7.54 -25.03
CA VAL A 123 2.38 8.24 -23.74
C VAL A 123 0.98 8.08 -23.16
N GLU A 124 -0.07 8.25 -23.97
CA GLU A 124 -1.45 8.00 -23.56
C GLU A 124 -1.64 6.55 -23.08
N GLU A 125 -0.99 5.59 -23.74
CA GLU A 125 -1.08 4.18 -23.38
C GLU A 125 -0.48 3.89 -21.99
N LYS A 126 0.57 4.61 -21.57
CA LYS A 126 1.24 4.44 -20.26
C LYS A 126 0.62 5.24 -19.13
N VAL A 127 0.07 6.42 -19.42
CA VAL A 127 -0.74 7.20 -18.46
C VAL A 127 -2.04 6.45 -18.15
N SER A 128 -2.61 5.76 -19.15
CA SER A 128 -3.89 5.04 -19.01
C SER A 128 -3.92 4.03 -17.86
N LEU A 129 -2.79 3.39 -17.52
CA LEU A 129 -2.75 2.40 -16.45
C LEU A 129 -3.02 3.03 -15.07
N SER A 130 -2.42 4.19 -14.80
CA SER A 130 -2.60 4.85 -13.51
C SER A 130 -4.04 5.37 -13.39
N ASP A 131 -4.60 5.87 -14.49
CA ASP A 131 -5.97 6.40 -14.53
C ASP A 131 -7.05 5.32 -14.31
N ARG A 132 -6.72 4.02 -14.43
CA ARG A 132 -7.64 2.92 -14.10
C ARG A 132 -7.86 2.73 -12.61
N PHE A 133 -7.03 3.35 -11.77
CA PHE A 133 -7.31 3.41 -10.34
C PHE A 133 -8.32 4.53 -10.06
N GLY A 134 -9.55 4.15 -9.73
CA GLY A 134 -10.64 5.11 -9.51
C GLY A 134 -10.52 5.96 -8.24
N LEU A 135 -9.61 5.62 -7.31
CA LEU A 135 -9.34 6.38 -6.09
C LEU A 135 -7.84 6.54 -5.87
N TRP A 136 -7.41 7.78 -5.68
CA TRP A 136 -6.02 8.14 -5.44
C TRP A 136 -5.88 8.79 -4.07
N LEU A 137 -4.99 8.23 -3.25
CA LEU A 137 -4.67 8.75 -1.93
C LEU A 137 -3.23 9.26 -1.90
N GLY A 138 -3.08 10.58 -1.85
CA GLY A 138 -1.78 11.23 -1.69
C GLY A 138 -1.23 11.06 -0.28
N PHE A 139 0.07 10.78 -0.17
CA PHE A 139 0.78 10.79 1.10
C PHE A 139 1.79 11.93 1.11
N HIS A 140 1.61 12.84 2.06
CA HIS A 140 2.47 14.02 2.23
C HIS A 140 3.57 13.77 3.26
N ASN A 141 4.61 14.60 3.22
CA ASN A 141 5.68 14.58 4.21
C ASN A 141 5.13 14.71 5.63
N VAL A 142 5.68 13.91 6.55
CA VAL A 142 5.27 13.90 7.96
C VAL A 142 5.88 15.12 8.65
N SER A 143 5.04 16.00 9.20
CA SER A 143 5.50 17.13 10.02
C SER A 143 6.09 16.63 11.36
N GLN A 144 6.78 17.49 12.09
CA GLN A 144 7.27 17.14 13.43
C GLN A 144 6.11 16.78 14.36
N ASP A 145 5.07 17.62 14.38
CA ASP A 145 3.91 17.40 15.25
C ASP A 145 3.23 16.08 14.94
N GLN A 146 3.02 15.76 13.65
CA GLN A 146 2.45 14.48 13.23
C GLN A 146 3.33 13.29 13.65
N TYR A 147 4.66 13.44 13.59
CA TYR A 147 5.59 12.40 14.02
C TYR A 147 5.54 12.19 15.54
N LEU A 148 5.49 13.27 16.32
CA LEU A 148 5.33 13.21 17.77
C LEU A 148 3.96 12.62 18.16
N ASP A 149 2.90 12.96 17.43
CA ASP A 149 1.56 12.39 17.62
C ASP A 149 1.54 10.88 17.38
N MET A 150 2.25 10.40 16.35
CA MET A 150 2.41 8.95 16.12
C MET A 150 3.08 8.28 17.32
N ILE A 151 4.16 8.86 17.84
CA ILE A 151 4.90 8.34 18.99
C ILE A 151 4.04 8.32 20.24
N LYS A 152 3.35 9.41 20.56
CA LYS A 152 2.39 9.48 21.67
C LYS A 152 1.30 8.42 21.54
N GLY A 153 0.81 8.20 20.31
CA GLY A 153 -0.13 7.13 20.00
C GLY A 153 0.39 5.74 20.38
N TYR A 154 1.63 5.42 19.98
CA TYR A 154 2.27 4.14 20.33
C TYR A 154 2.55 4.00 21.83
N VAL A 155 3.09 5.05 22.47
CA VAL A 155 3.35 5.09 23.93
C VAL A 155 2.08 4.77 24.69
N LYS A 156 0.96 5.46 24.37
CA LYS A 156 -0.34 5.21 24.97
C LYS A 156 -0.85 3.80 24.68
N HIS A 157 -0.74 3.35 23.43
CA HIS A 157 -1.24 2.03 23.03
C HIS A 157 -0.51 0.90 23.76
N HIS A 158 0.80 0.98 23.90
CA HIS A 158 1.63 -0.03 24.54
C HIS A 158 1.81 0.17 26.06
N GLY A 159 1.40 1.31 26.60
CA GLY A 159 1.54 1.62 28.03
C GLY A 159 2.98 1.87 28.45
N LEU A 160 3.79 2.49 27.58
CA LEU A 160 5.18 2.83 27.88
C LEU A 160 5.20 4.01 28.87
N LYS A 161 6.00 3.89 29.93
CA LYS A 161 6.13 4.93 30.97
C LYS A 161 7.38 5.75 30.70
N ILE A 162 7.20 7.00 30.30
CA ILE A 162 8.26 7.97 30.03
C ILE A 162 7.67 9.37 30.25
N ASP A 163 8.50 10.30 30.70
CA ASP A 163 8.15 11.72 30.82
C ASP A 163 7.88 12.30 29.42
N ASP A 164 6.87 13.16 29.29
CA ASP A 164 6.49 13.79 28.02
C ASP A 164 7.63 14.67 27.45
N ASP A 165 8.39 15.37 28.30
CA ASP A 165 9.50 16.22 27.86
C ASP A 165 10.68 15.37 27.37
N ALA A 166 10.99 14.29 28.09
CA ALA A 166 12.01 13.32 27.68
C ALA A 166 11.60 12.61 26.37
N LEU A 167 10.35 12.18 26.26
CA LEU A 167 9.80 11.56 25.05
C LEU A 167 9.94 12.48 23.85
N HIS A 168 9.62 13.76 24.02
CA HIS A 168 9.72 14.75 22.95
C HIS A 168 11.18 14.92 22.50
N ALA A 169 12.10 15.17 23.44
CA ALA A 169 13.51 15.40 23.15
C ALA A 169 14.14 14.18 22.45
N GLU A 170 13.97 12.99 23.02
CA GLU A 170 14.50 11.74 22.47
C GLU A 170 13.92 11.44 21.09
N ALA A 171 12.61 11.64 20.88
CA ALA A 171 11.96 11.39 19.61
C ALA A 171 12.52 12.27 18.49
N ILE A 172 12.75 13.56 18.77
CA ILE A 172 13.34 14.49 17.81
C ILE A 172 14.77 14.07 17.49
N GLU A 173 15.60 13.81 18.50
CA GLU A 173 16.97 13.34 18.33
C GLU A 173 17.03 12.06 17.49
N TRP A 174 16.17 11.09 17.80
CA TRP A 174 16.05 9.85 17.04
C TRP A 174 15.72 10.10 15.56
N SER A 175 14.80 11.02 15.28
CA SER A 175 14.43 11.34 13.89
C SER A 175 15.57 11.97 13.10
N MET A 176 16.42 12.78 13.76
CA MET A 176 17.58 13.43 13.14
C MET A 176 18.66 12.40 12.81
N THR A 177 18.95 11.48 13.72
CA THR A 177 19.96 10.42 13.51
C THR A 177 19.56 9.39 12.46
N ARG A 178 18.25 9.17 12.25
CA ARG A 178 17.71 8.20 11.27
C ARG A 178 17.34 8.81 9.91
N GLY A 179 17.69 10.07 9.67
CA GLY A 179 17.53 10.71 8.37
C GLY A 179 16.09 11.10 8.01
N GLY A 180 15.22 11.28 9.01
CA GLY A 180 13.92 11.93 8.80
C GLY A 180 12.77 11.38 9.63
N ARG A 181 11.57 11.88 9.33
CA ARG A 181 10.33 11.58 10.04
C ARG A 181 9.46 10.65 9.21
N SER A 182 9.13 9.49 9.76
CA SER A 182 8.19 8.56 9.15
C SER A 182 7.62 7.61 10.19
N GLY A 183 6.49 6.97 9.86
CA GLY A 183 5.93 5.90 10.71
C GLY A 183 6.91 4.75 10.95
N ARG A 184 7.81 4.44 9.99
CA ARG A 184 8.86 3.43 10.17
C ARG A 184 9.87 3.86 11.23
N VAL A 185 10.33 5.12 11.17
CA VAL A 185 11.27 5.68 12.14
C VAL A 185 10.63 5.77 13.53
N ALA A 186 9.36 6.18 13.60
CA ALA A 186 8.60 6.20 14.85
C ALA A 186 8.49 4.79 15.46
N TRP A 187 8.15 3.78 14.65
CA TRP A 187 8.07 2.39 15.13
C TRP A 187 9.41 1.84 15.62
N GLN A 188 10.52 2.22 14.97
CA GLN A 188 11.86 1.85 15.44
C GLN A 188 12.21 2.50 16.77
N TYR A 189 11.88 3.79 16.96
CA TYR A 189 12.05 4.46 18.25
C TYR A 189 11.23 3.78 19.35
N ILE A 190 9.99 3.41 19.07
CA ILE A 190 9.12 2.74 20.04
C ILE A 190 9.65 1.36 20.43
N GLN A 191 10.22 0.60 19.49
CA GLN A 191 10.86 -0.68 19.80
C GLN A 191 12.10 -0.50 20.69
N ASP A 192 12.94 0.49 20.39
CA ASP A 192 14.10 0.84 21.21
C ASP A 192 13.68 1.24 22.63
N LEU A 193 12.72 2.17 22.74
CA LEU A 193 12.19 2.65 24.00
C LEU A 193 11.58 1.50 24.83
N ALA A 194 10.77 0.65 24.20
CA ALA A 194 10.18 -0.50 24.86
C ALA A 194 11.25 -1.49 25.35
N GLY A 195 12.31 -1.70 24.57
CA GLY A 195 13.48 -2.48 24.96
C GLY A 195 14.19 -1.91 26.19
N ARG A 196 14.46 -0.60 26.20
CA ARG A 196 15.08 0.10 27.36
C ARG A 196 14.22 0.03 28.61
N LEU A 197 12.89 0.10 28.46
CA LEU A 197 11.93 0.02 29.58
C LEU A 197 11.59 -1.41 30.01
N GLY A 198 12.07 -2.44 29.30
CA GLY A 198 11.72 -3.83 29.56
C GLY A 198 10.23 -4.15 29.34
N VAL A 199 9.54 -3.36 28.52
CA VAL A 199 8.10 -3.54 28.25
C VAL A 199 7.92 -4.35 26.97
N LYS A 200 7.17 -5.45 27.06
CA LYS A 200 6.80 -6.23 25.88
C LYS A 200 5.71 -5.51 25.09
N LEU A 201 5.99 -5.21 23.82
CA LEU A 201 5.00 -4.64 22.91
C LEU A 201 3.83 -5.61 22.70
N LYS A 202 2.62 -5.04 22.60
CA LYS A 202 1.38 -5.78 22.35
C LYS A 202 1.40 -6.36 20.93
N ALA A 203 0.94 -7.60 20.76
CA ALA A 203 0.78 -8.20 19.44
C ALA A 203 -0.41 -7.56 18.70
N GLU A 204 -0.29 -7.43 17.38
CA GLU A 204 -1.34 -6.97 16.47
C GLU A 204 -2.44 -8.03 16.24
#